data_AF-A0A0S6VT54-F1
#
_entry.id   AF-A0A0S6VT54-F1
#
_cell.length_a   1.000
_cell.length_b   1.000
_cell.length_c   1.000
_cell.angle_alpha   90.00
_cell.angle_beta   90.00
_cell.angle_gamma   90.00
#
_symmetry.space_group_name_H-M   'P 1'
#
loop_
_entity.id
_entity.type
_entity.pdbx_description
1 polymer ?
#
loop_
_entity_poly.entity_id
_entity_poly.type
_entity_poly.pdbx_seq_one_letter_code
_entity_poly.pdbx_strand_id
1 'polypeptide(L)'
;MKIGQRSLMMSLAAVIVGLVVLMASAQSAHADTTQTMKYLQGFGEDSSNGMNFKILVQSYESGDRYFIWYYYSLNLVDGQDVVITFDNWGDWKTISNLLNGKEQPIKKAIKVE
;
A
#
# COMPACT_ATOMS: atom_id res chain seq x y z
N MET A 1 -9.04 -55.08 -61.61
CA MET A 1 -8.27 -53.91 -62.08
C MET A 1 -7.05 -53.77 -61.18
N LYS A 2 -5.83 -53.92 -61.71
CA LYS A 2 -4.56 -53.65 -61.02
C LYS A 2 -4.21 -52.16 -61.17
N ILE A 3 -3.20 -51.73 -60.38
CA ILE A 3 -2.39 -50.47 -60.42
C ILE A 3 -2.83 -49.44 -59.38
N GLY A 4 -2.01 -48.94 -58.45
CA GLY A 4 -0.58 -49.08 -58.17
C GLY A 4 -0.24 -48.47 -56.78
N GLN A 5 0.71 -49.04 -56.03
CA GLN A 5 2.04 -48.44 -55.70
C GLN A 5 2.00 -46.91 -55.46
N ARG A 6 2.42 -46.36 -54.30
CA ARG A 6 3.78 -46.45 -53.74
C ARG A 6 3.82 -46.16 -52.22
N SER A 7 4.77 -46.84 -51.58
CA SER A 7 5.32 -46.61 -50.24
C SER A 7 5.95 -45.21 -50.10
N LEU A 8 5.91 -44.60 -48.91
CA LEU A 8 7.07 -43.91 -48.34
C LEU A 8 6.99 -43.92 -46.80
N MET A 9 8.13 -44.28 -46.20
CA MET A 9 8.39 -44.45 -44.77
C MET A 9 8.55 -43.11 -44.00
N MET A 10 8.38 -43.22 -42.68
CA MET A 10 9.05 -42.46 -41.59
C MET A 10 8.79 -40.96 -41.47
N SER A 11 8.26 -40.52 -40.31
CA SER A 11 9.13 -40.02 -39.24
C SER A 11 8.37 -39.77 -37.94
N LEU A 12 9.10 -39.99 -36.86
CA LEU A 12 8.81 -39.87 -35.44
C LEU A 12 8.63 -38.40 -35.03
N ALA A 13 7.61 -38.09 -34.23
CA ALA A 13 7.65 -36.95 -33.30
C ALA A 13 6.66 -37.19 -32.15
N ALA A 14 7.20 -37.70 -31.03
CA ALA A 14 6.56 -37.61 -29.73
C ALA A 14 6.73 -36.18 -29.20
N VAL A 15 5.68 -35.56 -28.67
CA VAL A 15 5.82 -34.39 -27.79
C VAL A 15 5.01 -34.61 -26.53
N ILE A 16 5.74 -34.49 -25.43
CA ILE A 16 5.43 -34.79 -24.04
C ILE A 16 4.32 -33.87 -23.53
N VAL A 17 3.25 -34.46 -22.99
CA VAL A 17 2.22 -33.73 -22.24
C VAL A 17 2.66 -33.61 -20.79
N GLY A 18 2.88 -32.37 -20.37
CA GLY A 18 2.44 -31.87 -19.08
C GLY A 18 3.19 -32.31 -17.83
N LEU A 19 4.22 -31.53 -17.45
CA LEU A 19 4.37 -31.13 -16.04
C LEU A 19 5.25 -29.88 -15.96
N VAL A 20 4.64 -28.69 -16.00
CA VAL A 20 5.32 -27.47 -15.55
C VAL A 20 5.06 -27.34 -14.06
N VAL A 21 6.02 -27.75 -13.24
CA VAL A 21 6.04 -27.34 -11.83
C VAL A 21 6.57 -25.90 -11.80
N LEU A 22 5.68 -24.91 -11.78
CA LEU A 22 6.05 -23.56 -11.39
C LEU A 22 6.33 -23.57 -9.88
N MET A 23 7.60 -23.65 -9.51
CA MET A 23 8.04 -23.23 -8.18
C MET A 23 7.94 -21.71 -8.13
N ALA A 24 6.81 -21.18 -7.66
CA ALA A 24 6.74 -19.81 -7.21
C ALA A 24 7.55 -19.70 -5.92
N SER A 25 8.75 -19.12 -5.97
CA SER A 25 9.40 -18.59 -4.77
C SER A 25 8.55 -17.42 -4.28
N ALA A 26 7.76 -17.65 -3.24
CA ALA A 26 7.09 -16.58 -2.49
C ALA A 26 8.17 -15.77 -1.76
N GLN A 27 8.77 -14.81 -2.46
CA GLN A 27 9.48 -13.72 -1.80
C GLN A 27 8.39 -12.84 -1.18
N SER A 28 8.14 -12.95 0.12
CA SER A 28 7.25 -12.02 0.82
C SER A 28 7.92 -10.64 0.78
N ALA A 29 7.57 -9.83 -0.21
CA ALA A 29 7.80 -8.40 -0.14
C ALA A 29 6.95 -7.91 1.03
N HIS A 30 7.59 -7.49 2.12
CA HIS A 30 6.88 -6.82 3.18
C HIS A 30 6.41 -5.47 2.61
N ALA A 31 5.15 -5.41 2.20
CA ALA A 31 4.55 -4.22 1.60
C ALA A 31 4.17 -3.21 2.68
N ASP A 32 4.24 -1.93 2.35
CA ASP A 32 3.61 -0.88 3.17
C ASP A 32 2.12 -1.21 3.34
N THR A 33 1.57 -0.85 4.50
CA THR A 33 0.14 -1.00 4.80
C THR A 33 -0.50 0.38 4.88
N THR A 34 -1.76 0.49 4.47
CA THR A 34 -2.50 1.74 4.51
C THR A 34 -3.75 1.60 5.37
N GLN A 35 -4.06 2.66 6.10
CA GLN A 35 -5.26 2.75 6.94
C GLN A 35 -5.95 4.09 6.72
N THR A 36 -7.27 4.05 6.54
CA THR A 36 -8.09 5.27 6.52
C THR A 36 -8.42 5.65 7.97
N MET A 37 -8.24 6.93 8.31
CA MET A 37 -8.52 7.48 9.63
C MET A 37 -9.34 8.76 9.50
N LYS A 38 -10.14 9.04 10.53
CA LYS A 38 -10.92 10.27 10.60
C LYS A 38 -10.04 11.42 11.09
N TYR A 39 -9.93 12.50 10.33
CA TYR A 39 -9.35 13.75 10.81
C TYR A 39 -10.37 14.48 11.70
N LEU A 40 -9.98 14.75 12.95
CA LEU A 40 -10.86 15.34 13.96
C LEU A 40 -10.64 16.83 14.12
N GLN A 41 -9.39 17.28 14.16
CA GLN A 41 -9.05 18.65 14.49
C GLN A 41 -7.63 19.01 14.05
N GLY A 42 -7.44 20.25 13.61
CA GLY A 42 -6.14 20.85 13.30
C GLY A 42 -5.71 21.83 14.38
N PHE A 43 -4.41 21.83 14.68
CA PHE A 43 -3.79 22.75 15.66
C PHE A 43 -2.87 23.77 15.00
N GLY A 44 -2.70 23.72 13.68
CA GLY A 44 -1.79 24.59 12.94
C GLY A 44 -0.33 24.17 13.08
N GLU A 45 0.57 25.12 12.85
CA GLU A 45 2.01 24.93 13.03
C GLU A 45 2.38 24.84 14.52
N ASP A 46 3.15 23.82 14.86
CA ASP A 46 3.68 23.55 16.19
C ASP A 46 5.21 23.56 16.15
N SER A 47 5.79 24.57 16.80
CA SER A 47 7.24 24.75 16.87
C SER A 47 7.93 23.84 17.90
N SER A 48 7.16 23.21 18.81
CA SER A 48 7.72 22.35 19.87
C SER A 48 8.43 21.10 19.34
N ASN A 49 8.13 20.69 18.11
CA ASN A 49 8.73 19.54 17.45
C ASN A 49 9.28 19.93 16.06
N GLY A 50 9.78 21.16 15.91
CA GLY A 50 10.38 21.65 14.66
C GLY A 50 9.34 22.02 13.61
N MET A 51 8.78 23.23 13.70
CA MET A 51 7.85 23.87 12.74
C MET A 51 7.05 22.89 11.87
N ASN A 52 6.26 22.03 12.51
CA ASN A 52 5.47 20.99 11.84
C ASN A 52 3.99 21.27 12.04
N PHE A 53 3.15 20.89 11.09
CA PHE A 53 1.71 20.91 11.25
C PHE A 53 1.26 19.80 12.20
N LYS A 54 0.42 20.14 13.18
CA LYS A 54 -0.13 19.20 14.15
C LYS A 54 -1.62 18.99 13.93
N ILE A 55 -2.05 17.73 13.95
CA ILE A 55 -3.46 17.33 13.85
C ILE A 55 -3.81 16.24 14.86
N LEU A 56 -5.11 16.05 15.10
CA LEU A 56 -5.68 14.91 15.81
C LEU A 56 -6.48 14.06 14.82
N VAL A 57 -6.19 12.76 14.80
CA VAL A 57 -6.94 11.76 14.00
C VAL A 57 -7.47 10.64 14.88
N GLN A 58 -8.43 9.89 14.36
CA GLN A 58 -9.00 8.70 15.00
C GLN A 58 -9.00 7.50 14.04
N SER A 59 -8.53 6.37 14.54
CA SER A 59 -8.66 5.08 13.87
C SER A 59 -10.13 4.64 13.87
N TYR A 60 -10.66 4.27 12.70
CA TYR A 60 -11.99 3.66 12.61
C TYR A 60 -12.03 2.25 13.20
N GLU A 61 -10.91 1.54 13.20
CA GLU A 61 -10.84 0.15 13.63
C GLU A 61 -10.77 0.02 15.16
N SER A 62 -9.87 0.76 15.81
CA SER A 62 -9.67 0.68 17.25
C SER A 62 -10.41 1.78 18.03
N GLY A 63 -10.84 2.85 17.37
CA GLY A 63 -11.34 4.06 18.02
C GLY A 63 -10.25 4.91 18.68
N ASP A 64 -9.00 4.46 18.64
CA ASP A 64 -7.85 5.16 19.22
C ASP A 64 -7.61 6.50 18.52
N ARG A 65 -7.16 7.48 19.30
CA ARG A 65 -6.85 8.83 18.81
C ARG A 65 -5.36 9.08 18.84
N TYR A 66 -4.86 9.83 17.86
CA TYR A 66 -3.44 10.12 17.73
C TYR A 66 -3.21 11.58 17.38
N PHE A 67 -2.27 12.22 18.06
CA PHE A 67 -1.66 13.43 17.56
C PHE A 67 -0.61 13.07 16.51
N ILE A 68 -0.67 13.72 15.34
CA ILE A 68 0.27 13.53 14.23
C ILE A 68 0.93 14.85 13.89
N TRP A 69 2.25 14.82 13.70
CA TRP A 69 3.05 15.94 13.18
C TRP A 69 3.60 15.60 11.79
N TYR A 70 3.52 16.55 10.86
CA TYR A 70 4.01 16.43 9.48
C TYR A 70 4.49 17.79 8.95
N TYR A 71 5.24 17.80 7.84
CA TYR A 71 6.02 18.97 7.42
C TYR A 71 5.23 20.15 6.87
N TYR A 72 4.38 19.93 5.86
CA TYR A 72 3.68 21.01 5.15
C TYR A 72 2.17 20.84 5.17
N SER A 73 1.40 21.94 5.16
CA SER A 73 -0.07 21.88 5.20
C SER A 73 -0.67 20.99 4.12
N LEU A 74 -1.54 20.08 4.57
CA LEU A 74 -2.39 19.22 3.72
C LEU A 74 -3.75 19.85 3.38
N ASN A 75 -4.06 21.04 3.91
CA ASN A 75 -5.36 21.73 3.77
C ASN A 75 -6.53 20.80 4.10
N LEU A 76 -6.54 20.25 5.32
CA LEU A 76 -7.57 19.33 5.80
C LEU A 76 -8.81 20.08 6.30
N VAL A 77 -9.99 19.49 6.15
CA VAL A 77 -11.27 19.98 6.68
C VAL A 77 -11.80 19.03 7.75
N ASP A 78 -12.23 19.56 8.90
CA ASP A 78 -12.63 18.74 10.05
C ASP A 78 -13.71 17.71 9.68
N GLY A 79 -13.52 16.47 10.14
CA GLY A 79 -14.39 15.34 9.84
C GLY A 79 -14.09 14.61 8.54
N GLN A 80 -13.16 15.09 7.71
CA GLN A 80 -12.75 14.38 6.50
C GLN A 80 -11.89 13.14 6.81
N ASP A 81 -11.79 12.24 5.84
CA ASP A 81 -10.87 11.11 5.89
C ASP A 81 -9.46 11.49 5.45
N VAL A 82 -8.49 10.86 6.08
CA VAL A 82 -7.08 10.88 5.68
C VAL A 82 -6.58 9.44 5.57
N VAL A 83 -5.61 9.20 4.69
CA VAL A 83 -4.95 7.90 4.59
C VAL A 83 -3.58 7.98 5.23
N ILE A 84 -3.34 7.06 6.16
CA ILE A 84 -2.05 6.85 6.80
C ILE A 84 -1.39 5.65 6.14
N THR A 85 -0.14 5.80 5.74
CA THR A 85 0.71 4.69 5.31
C THR A 85 1.65 4.35 6.47
N PHE A 86 1.73 3.06 6.77
CA PHE A 86 2.74 2.48 7.64
C PHE A 86 3.74 1.72 6.78
N ASP A 87 5.00 1.75 7.16
CA ASP A 87 5.97 0.86 6.54
C ASP A 87 5.77 -0.59 6.98
N ASN A 88 6.63 -1.46 6.47
CA ASN A 88 6.59 -2.89 6.75
C ASN A 88 6.88 -3.28 8.22
N TRP A 89 7.39 -2.36 9.03
CA TRP A 89 7.60 -2.57 10.47
C TRP A 89 6.43 -2.03 11.30
N GLY A 90 5.42 -1.44 10.65
CA GLY A 90 4.30 -0.79 11.31
C GLY A 90 4.63 0.63 11.77
N ASP A 91 5.77 1.20 11.35
CA ASP A 91 6.11 2.57 11.68
C ASP A 91 5.36 3.55 10.80
N TRP A 92 5.00 4.69 11.38
CA TRP A 92 4.24 5.74 10.70
C TRP A 92 5.07 6.37 9.59
N LYS A 93 4.58 6.30 8.36
CA LYS A 93 5.33 6.73 7.17
C LYS A 93 4.79 8.01 6.58
N THR A 94 3.56 8.01 6.08
CA THR A 94 2.96 9.17 5.40
C THR A 94 1.51 9.38 5.80
N ILE A 95 1.06 10.62 5.65
CA ILE A 95 -0.35 11.02 5.72
C ILE A 95 -0.72 11.69 4.40
N SER A 96 -1.86 11.31 3.82
CA SER A 96 -2.35 11.87 2.58
C SER A 96 -3.79 12.37 2.67
N ASN A 97 -4.04 13.47 1.94
CA ASN A 97 -5.36 14.00 1.66
C ASN A 97 -5.74 13.62 0.23
N LEU A 98 -6.56 12.58 0.09
CA LEU A 98 -6.96 12.08 -1.23
C LEU A 98 -7.79 13.08 -2.04
N LEU A 99 -8.45 14.05 -1.40
CA LEU A 99 -9.27 15.05 -2.08
C LEU A 99 -8.44 16.04 -2.90
N ASN A 100 -7.20 16.29 -2.49
CA ASN A 100 -6.29 17.21 -3.19
C ASN A 100 -4.97 16.56 -3.65
N GLY A 101 -4.82 15.25 -3.42
CA GLY A 101 -3.64 14.47 -3.81
C GLY A 101 -2.36 14.80 -3.06
N LYS A 102 -2.40 15.63 -2.02
CA LYS A 102 -1.22 15.96 -1.23
C LYS A 102 -0.89 14.83 -0.25
N GLU A 103 0.41 14.56 -0.13
CA GLU A 103 0.96 13.59 0.81
C GLU A 103 2.14 14.22 1.55
N GLN A 104 2.29 13.87 2.83
CA GLN A 104 3.37 14.36 3.68
C GLN A 104 3.98 13.22 4.52
N PRO A 105 5.31 13.21 4.70
CA PRO A 105 5.96 12.33 5.66
C PRO A 105 5.48 12.65 7.09
N ILE A 106 5.18 11.61 7.85
CA ILE A 106 4.87 11.74 9.27
C ILE A 106 6.18 11.83 10.05
N LYS A 107 6.28 12.85 10.90
CA LYS A 107 7.42 13.05 11.79
C LYS A 107 7.29 12.32 13.10
N LYS A 108 6.07 12.30 13.61
CA LYS A 108 5.75 11.80 14.93
C LYS A 108 4.27 11.50 14.99
N ALA A 109 3.94 10.41 15.66
CA ALA A 109 2.59 10.10 16.08
C ALA A 109 2.63 9.75 17.58
N ILE A 110 1.66 10.25 18.34
CA ILE A 110 1.51 9.93 19.77
C ILE A 110 0.06 9.58 20.02
N LYS A 111 -0.19 8.41 20.61
CA LYS A 111 -1.53 8.00 21.05
C LYS A 111 -2.03 8.92 22.17
N VAL A 112 -3.30 9.27 22.13
CA VAL A 112 -4.00 10.06 23.15
C VAL A 112 -4.79 9.12 24.05
N GLU A 113 -4.60 9.24 25.35
CA GLU A 113 -5.38 8.53 26.39
C GLU A 113 -6.79 9.14 26.56
#